data_AF-A0A7Y6A8K1-F1
#
_entry.id   AF-A0A7Y6A8K1-F1
#
_cell.length_a   1.000
_cell.length_b   1.000
_cell.length_c   1.000
_cell.angle_alpha   90.00
_cell.angle_beta   90.00
_cell.angle_gamma   90.00
#
_symmetry.space_group_name_H-M   'P 1'
#
loop_
_entity.id
_entity.type
_entity.pdbx_description
1 polymer ?
#
loop_
_entity_poly.entity_id
_entity_poly.type
_entity_poly.pdbx_seq_one_letter_code
_entity_poly.pdbx_strand_id
1 'polypeptide(L)'
;MSADRYAWMDQALCAQADPDLWADPIGGNNATTKRICGHCPARLACAAHAERLHDQDGTTVHGTWGGHSRNQRNQQRRNERREAA
;
A
#
# COMPACT_ATOMS: atom_id res chain seq x y z
N MET A 1 13.82 16.99 -14.36
CA MET A 1 13.98 15.53 -14.24
C MET A 1 13.48 15.12 -12.86
N SER A 2 12.36 14.40 -12.77
CA SER A 2 11.59 14.18 -11.54
C SER A 2 11.98 12.87 -10.83
N ALA A 3 13.27 12.67 -10.56
CA ALA A 3 13.77 11.48 -9.87
C ALA A 3 13.41 11.47 -8.36
N ASP A 4 13.36 12.64 -7.72
CA ASP A 4 13.08 12.76 -6.27
C ASP A 4 11.67 12.31 -5.85
N ARG A 5 10.68 12.39 -6.75
CA ARG A 5 9.28 12.02 -6.42
C ARG A 5 9.16 10.55 -5.98
N TYR A 6 10.10 9.72 -6.41
CA TYR A 6 10.08 8.27 -6.23
C TYR A 6 11.24 7.74 -5.40
N ALA A 7 12.09 8.61 -4.84
CA ALA A 7 13.22 8.21 -3.99
C ALA A 7 12.78 7.38 -2.75
N TRP A 8 11.53 7.51 -2.31
CA TRP A 8 10.98 6.68 -1.24
C TRP A 8 10.80 5.21 -1.66
N MET A 9 10.63 4.93 -2.95
CA MET A 9 10.51 3.55 -3.45
C MET A 9 11.84 2.79 -3.33
N ASP A 10 12.97 3.48 -3.45
CA ASP A 10 14.29 2.86 -3.28
C ASP A 10 14.50 2.35 -1.85
N GLN A 11 13.82 2.96 -0.88
CA GLN A 11 13.85 2.56 0.53
C GLN A 11 12.75 1.55 0.89
N ALA A 12 11.94 1.11 -0.07
CA ALA A 12 10.83 0.21 0.20
C ALA A 12 11.33 -1.23 0.40
N LEU A 13 11.06 -1.79 1.58
CA LEU A 13 11.45 -3.17 1.91
C LEU A 13 10.78 -4.23 1.04
N CYS A 14 9.65 -3.91 0.39
CA CYS A 14 8.98 -4.86 -0.50
C CYS A 14 9.84 -5.25 -1.69
N ALA A 15 10.66 -4.34 -2.23
CA ALA A 15 11.58 -4.62 -3.33
C ALA A 15 12.77 -5.52 -2.91
N GLN A 16 13.00 -5.64 -1.61
CA GLN A 16 14.04 -6.48 -1.02
C GLN A 16 13.50 -7.83 -0.52
N ALA A 17 12.17 -8.00 -0.54
CA ALA A 17 11.51 -9.23 -0.16
C ALA A 17 11.24 -10.11 -1.38
N ASP A 18 11.01 -11.41 -1.13
CA ASP A 18 10.70 -12.38 -2.18
C ASP A 18 9.43 -11.95 -2.96
N PRO A 19 9.49 -11.83 -4.30
CA PRO A 19 8.35 -11.50 -5.16
C PRO A 19 7.16 -12.44 -4.98
N ASP A 20 7.39 -13.71 -4.65
CA ASP A 20 6.34 -14.71 -4.47
C ASP A 20 5.49 -14.44 -3.23
N LEU A 21 5.99 -13.65 -2.27
CA LEU A 21 5.20 -13.18 -1.13
C LEU A 21 4.11 -12.18 -1.54
N TRP A 22 4.26 -11.56 -2.70
CA TRP A 22 3.33 -10.57 -3.24
C TRP A 22 2.42 -11.14 -4.33
N ALA A 23 2.78 -12.30 -4.90
CA ALA A 23 1.94 -13.08 -5.79
C ALA A 23 0.91 -13.87 -4.96
N ASP A 24 -0.38 -13.53 -5.07
CA ASP A 24 -1.46 -14.23 -4.37
C ASP A 24 -1.62 -15.66 -4.95
N PRO A 25 -1.36 -16.76 -4.22
CA PRO A 25 -1.49 -18.10 -4.80
C PRO A 25 -2.95 -18.57 -4.80
N ILE A 26 -3.75 -18.18 -3.80
CA ILE A 26 -5.20 -18.36 -3.63
C ILE A 26 -5.55 -17.67 -2.28
N GLY A 27 -6.17 -16.48 -2.32
CA GLY A 27 -6.97 -15.91 -1.23
C GLY A 27 -6.33 -15.82 0.16
N GLY A 28 -5.05 -15.47 0.28
CA GLY A 28 -4.28 -15.71 1.51
C GLY A 28 -3.54 -14.49 2.04
N ASN A 29 -4.29 -13.51 2.52
CA ASN A 29 -3.77 -12.29 3.11
C ASN A 29 -2.75 -12.55 4.26
N ASN A 30 -1.50 -12.16 4.02
CA ASN A 30 -0.97 -10.96 4.68
C ASN A 30 -0.45 -10.98 6.13
N ALA A 31 0.00 -12.08 6.71
CA ALA A 31 0.77 -11.94 7.97
C ALA A 31 2.20 -11.42 7.67
N THR A 32 2.89 -12.09 6.74
CA THR A 32 4.28 -11.79 6.38
C THR A 32 4.40 -10.47 5.63
N THR A 33 3.55 -10.22 4.63
CA THR A 33 3.58 -8.94 3.89
C THR A 33 3.21 -7.75 4.77
N LYS A 34 2.22 -7.86 5.66
CA LYS A 34 1.92 -6.80 6.65
C LYS A 34 3.09 -6.55 7.59
N ARG A 35 3.76 -7.61 8.04
CA ARG A 35 4.96 -7.48 8.90
C ARG A 35 6.05 -6.71 8.15
N ILE A 36 6.35 -7.09 6.91
CA ILE A 36 7.34 -6.39 6.08
C ILE A 36 6.94 -4.92 5.89
N CYS A 37 5.68 -4.64 5.55
CA CYS A 37 5.20 -3.27 5.43
C CYS A 37 5.25 -2.50 6.76
N GLY A 38 5.06 -3.16 7.90
CA GLY A 38 5.12 -2.55 9.23
C GLY A 38 6.53 -2.09 9.62
N HIS A 39 7.56 -2.76 9.10
CA HIS A 39 8.97 -2.35 9.28
C HIS A 39 9.50 -1.47 8.15
N CYS A 40 8.69 -1.18 7.13
CA CYS A 40 9.12 -0.43 5.95
C CYS A 40 9.23 1.08 6.27
N PRO A 41 10.40 1.72 6.09
CA PRO A 41 10.56 3.15 6.35
C PRO A 41 9.73 4.01 5.39
N ALA A 42 9.46 3.49 4.20
CA ALA A 42 8.67 4.17 3.17
C ALA A 42 7.14 4.01 3.33
N ARG A 43 6.66 3.42 4.43
CA ARG A 43 5.23 3.08 4.62
C ARG A 43 4.30 4.28 4.44
N LEU A 44 4.66 5.43 4.99
CA LEU A 44 3.83 6.65 4.93
C LEU A 44 3.75 7.20 3.50
N ALA A 45 4.90 7.32 2.82
CA ALA A 45 4.95 7.77 1.43
C ALA A 45 4.19 6.81 0.50
N CYS A 46 4.30 5.50 0.75
CA CYS A 46 3.57 4.46 0.02
C CYS A 46 2.05 4.58 0.20
N ALA A 47 1.56 4.82 1.42
CA ALA A 47 0.13 5.02 1.67
C ALA A 47 -0.41 6.27 0.95
N ALA A 48 0.29 7.40 1.09
CA ALA A 48 -0.09 8.65 0.43
C ALA A 48 0.00 8.56 -1.11
N HIS A 49 0.90 7.73 -1.63
CA HIS A 49 0.94 7.45 -3.07
C HIS A 49 -0.25 6.60 -3.52
N ALA A 50 -0.59 5.55 -2.76
CA ALA A 50 -1.73 4.71 -3.07
C ALA A 50 -3.05 5.50 -3.07
N GLU A 51 -3.27 6.35 -2.07
CA GLU A 51 -4.44 7.25 -2.02
C GLU A 51 -4.52 8.16 -3.24
N ARG A 52 -3.40 8.77 -3.64
CA ARG A 52 -3.35 9.60 -4.85
C ARG A 52 -3.68 8.82 -6.12
N LEU A 53 -3.16 7.60 -6.27
CA LEU A 53 -3.48 6.74 -7.43
C LEU A 53 -4.97 6.37 -7.46
N HIS A 54 -5.54 6.07 -6.29
CA HIS A 54 -6.96 5.78 -6.13
C HIS A 54 -7.85 6.97 -6.55
N ASP A 55 -7.46 8.19 -6.19
CA ASP A 55 -8.24 9.41 -6.49
C ASP A 55 -8.07 9.88 -7.95
N GLN A 56 -6.91 9.61 -8.57
CA GLN A 56 -6.62 10.03 -9.95
C GLN A 56 -7.30 9.15 -11.00
N ASP A 57 -7.25 7.83 -10.86
CA ASP A 57 -7.74 6.90 -11.88
C ASP A 57 -9.12 6.31 -11.55
N GLY A 58 -9.69 6.66 -10.39
CA GLY A 58 -10.90 6.03 -9.84
C GLY A 58 -10.74 4.51 -9.59
N THR A 59 -9.55 3.98 -9.85
CA THR A 59 -9.25 2.56 -9.86
C THR A 59 -8.62 2.19 -8.54
N THR A 60 -9.20 1.18 -7.91
CA THR A 60 -8.66 0.68 -6.67
C THR A 60 -7.41 -0.15 -6.93
N VAL A 61 -6.25 0.35 -6.51
CA VAL A 61 -5.00 -0.40 -6.68
C VAL A 61 -5.07 -1.75 -5.97
N HIS A 62 -4.70 -2.81 -6.65
CA HIS A 62 -4.68 -4.15 -6.08
C HIS A 62 -3.42 -4.35 -5.22
N GLY A 63 -3.46 -5.34 -4.33
CA GLY A 63 -2.33 -5.65 -3.45
C GLY A 63 -2.24 -4.81 -2.16
N THR A 64 -1.12 -4.99 -1.47
CA THR A 64 -0.82 -4.38 -0.17
C THR A 64 0.00 -3.12 -0.35
N TRP A 65 -0.55 -1.99 0.08
CA TRP A 65 0.08 -0.67 -0.01
C TRP A 65 0.09 -0.03 1.38
N GLY A 66 1.24 0.48 1.82
CA GLY A 66 1.39 1.10 3.14
C GLY A 66 1.06 0.16 4.31
N GLY A 67 1.06 -1.17 4.12
CA GLY A 67 0.64 -2.15 5.12
C GLY A 67 -0.86 -2.41 5.20
N HIS A 68 -1.64 -1.83 4.29
CA HIS A 68 -3.08 -2.03 4.20
C HIS A 68 -3.44 -2.78 2.91
N SER A 69 -4.27 -3.82 3.02
CA SER A 69 -4.88 -4.45 1.86
C SER A 69 -5.95 -3.55 1.25
N ARG A 70 -6.35 -3.83 0.01
CA ARG A 70 -7.48 -3.16 -0.66
C ARG A 70 -8.69 -2.98 0.24
N ASN A 71 -9.14 -4.07 0.86
CA ASN A 71 -10.34 -4.06 1.70
C ASN A 71 -10.15 -3.17 2.92
N GLN A 72 -8.96 -3.19 3.53
CA GLN A 72 -8.64 -2.34 4.67
C GLN A 72 -8.61 -0.85 4.28
N ARG A 73 -8.01 -0.49 3.14
CA ARG A 73 -8.02 0.89 2.63
C ARG A 73 -9.44 1.38 2.33
N ASN A 74 -10.28 0.52 1.74
CA ASN A 74 -11.68 0.87 1.48
C ASN A 74 -12.48 1.04 2.79
N GLN A 75 -12.22 0.20 3.80
CA GLN A 75 -12.85 0.30 5.11
C GLN A 75 -12.41 1.58 5.85
N GLN A 76 -11.11 1.89 5.85
CA GLN A 76 -10.55 3.12 6.41
C GLN A 76 -11.24 4.36 5.83
N ARG A 77 -11.32 4.45 4.50
CA ARG A 77 -12.01 5.55 3.81
C ARG A 77 -13.50 5.61 4.11
N ARG A 78 -14.17 4.47 4.27
CA ARG A 78 -15.59 4.43 4.66
C ARG A 78 -15.79 4.96 6.07
N ASN A 79 -14.87 4.66 7.00
CA ASN A 79 -14.91 5.22 8.35
C ASN A 79 -14.62 6.72 8.34
N GLU A 80 -13.57 7.17 7.66
CA GLU A 80 -13.23 8.60 7.56
C GLU A 80 -14.38 9.42 6.97
N ARG A 81 -15.03 8.93 5.91
CA ARG A 81 -16.21 9.58 5.32
C ARG A 81 -17.43 9.61 6.25
N ARG A 82 -17.54 8.65 7.18
CA ARG A 82 -18.61 8.62 8.18
C ARG A 82 -18.33 9.56 9.34
N GLU A 83 -17.07 9.73 9.73
CA GLU A 83 -16.67 10.65 10.79
C GLU A 83 -16.70 12.11 10.32
N ALA A 84 -16.49 12.37 9.03
CA ALA A 84 -16.56 13.70 8.43
C ALA A 84 -17.98 14.18 8.08
N ALA A 85 -19.01 13.37 8.34
CA ALA A 85 -20.43 13.65 8.05
C ALA A 85 -21.22 13.86 9.35
#